data_AF-A0A3D1YYW2-F1
#
_entry.id   AF-A0A3D1YYW2-F1
#
_cell.length_a   1.000
_cell.length_b   1.000
_cell.length_c   1.000
_cell.angle_alpha   90.00
_cell.angle_beta   90.00
_cell.angle_gamma   90.00
#
_symmetry.space_group_name_H-M   'P 1'
#
loop_
_entity.id
_entity.type
_entity.pdbx_description
1 polymer ?
#
loop_
_entity_poly.entity_id
_entity_poly.type
_entity_poly.pdbx_seq_one_letter_code
_entity_poly.pdbx_strand_id
1 'polypeptide(L)'
;MKFHLILSAINFATIFLLAIVFLYALHLRDKKPGRYRGIWAAIGGFFGNRYSAVWLLNMFTGLAIFNFVAAFAEGFLPRIAAMLAFFVIISPIYQWYPFYLKEKKPAKYRGIWKRIGDWLGEPRLSMTAPRS
;
A
#
# COMPACT_ATOMS: atom_id res chain seq x y z
N MET A 1 6.43 -27.40 -7.59
CA MET A 1 7.37 -26.26 -7.45
C MET A 1 7.29 -25.25 -8.60
N LYS A 2 7.58 -25.61 -9.87
CA LYS A 2 7.61 -24.65 -11.00
C LYS A 2 6.30 -23.86 -11.22
N PHE A 3 5.13 -24.52 -11.11
CA PHE A 3 3.83 -23.87 -11.25
C PHE A 3 3.56 -22.78 -10.20
N HIS A 4 3.84 -23.05 -8.93
CA HIS A 4 3.65 -22.07 -7.84
C HIS A 4 4.59 -20.87 -7.96
N LEU A 5 5.81 -21.07 -8.48
CA LEU A 5 6.75 -19.97 -8.75
C LEU A 5 6.26 -19.07 -9.89
N ILE A 6 5.74 -19.65 -10.98
CA ILE A 6 5.14 -18.88 -12.09
C ILE A 6 3.92 -18.10 -11.59
N LEU A 7 3.02 -18.75 -10.84
CA LEU A 7 1.85 -18.08 -10.27
C LEU A 7 2.24 -16.95 -9.32
N SER A 8 3.29 -17.15 -8.51
CA SER A 8 3.83 -16.12 -7.63
C SER A 8 4.38 -14.94 -8.43
N ALA A 9 5.13 -15.19 -9.50
CA ALA A 9 5.65 -14.14 -10.38
C ALA A 9 4.52 -13.33 -11.02
N ILE A 10 3.46 -14.00 -11.50
CA ILE A 10 2.26 -13.34 -12.05
C ILE A 10 1.57 -12.49 -10.98
N ASN A 11 1.44 -13.00 -9.74
CA ASN A 11 0.85 -12.25 -8.63
C ASN A 11 1.67 -10.99 -8.32
N PHE A 12 2.99 -11.10 -8.21
CA PHE A 12 3.86 -9.94 -7.97
C PHE A 12 3.78 -8.92 -9.12
N ALA A 13 3.80 -9.37 -10.37
CA ALA A 13 3.65 -8.49 -11.53
C ALA A 13 2.30 -7.77 -11.53
N THR A 14 1.22 -8.49 -11.19
CA THR A 14 -0.12 -7.92 -11.10
C THR A 14 -0.20 -6.86 -10.01
N ILE A 15 0.36 -7.11 -8.82
CA ILE A 15 0.41 -6.13 -7.73
C ILE A 15 1.22 -4.91 -8.13
N PHE A 16 2.35 -5.11 -8.81
CA PHE A 16 3.17 -4.00 -9.29
C PHE A 16 2.42 -3.13 -10.31
N LEU A 17 1.68 -3.75 -11.24
CA LEU A 17 0.82 -3.03 -12.19
C LEU A 17 -0.30 -2.27 -11.47
N LEU A 18 -0.98 -2.91 -10.50
CA LEU A 18 -1.99 -2.25 -9.67
C LEU A 18 -1.42 -1.05 -8.91
N ALA A 19 -0.21 -1.19 -8.35
CA ALA A 19 0.48 -0.09 -7.69
C ALA A 19 0.73 1.07 -8.64
N ILE A 20 1.21 0.81 -9.86
CA ILE A 20 1.40 1.86 -10.87
C ILE A 20 0.08 2.54 -11.20
N VAL A 21 -0.99 1.78 -11.45
CA VAL A 21 -2.31 2.32 -11.80
C VAL A 21 -2.86 3.20 -10.67
N PHE A 22 -2.77 2.76 -9.42
CA PHE A 22 -3.28 3.51 -8.27
C PHE A 22 -2.44 4.76 -8.00
N LEU A 23 -1.11 4.64 -8.03
CA LEU A 23 -0.20 5.77 -7.86
C LEU A 23 -0.36 6.79 -8.98
N TYR A 24 -0.62 6.34 -10.21
CA TYR A 24 -0.84 7.23 -11.34
C TYR A 24 -2.16 7.99 -11.24
N ALA A 25 -3.24 7.33 -10.82
CA ALA A 25 -4.52 8.00 -10.57
C ALA A 25 -4.38 9.11 -9.51
N LEU A 26 -3.64 8.84 -8.43
CA LEU A 26 -3.32 9.82 -7.38
C LEU A 26 -2.42 10.95 -7.92
N HIS A 27 -1.41 10.63 -8.73
CA HIS A 27 -0.56 11.62 -9.38
C HIS A 27 -1.37 12.58 -10.27
N LEU A 28 -2.29 12.05 -11.09
CA LEU A 28 -3.14 12.87 -11.94
C LEU A 28 -4.03 13.80 -11.11
N ARG A 29 -4.63 13.28 -10.03
CA ARG A 29 -5.45 14.09 -9.12
C ARG A 29 -4.65 15.27 -8.55
N ASP A 30 -3.42 15.01 -8.10
CA ASP A 30 -2.65 15.97 -7.31
C ASP A 30 -1.81 16.94 -8.18
N LYS A 31 -1.46 16.57 -9.42
CA LYS A 31 -0.57 17.36 -10.30
C LYS A 31 -1.19 17.79 -11.62
N LYS A 32 -2.21 17.09 -12.12
CA LYS A 32 -2.81 17.34 -13.44
C LYS A 32 -4.34 17.16 -13.39
N PRO A 33 -5.07 17.95 -12.59
CA PRO A 33 -6.50 17.75 -12.37
C PRO A 33 -7.33 17.81 -13.67
N GLY A 34 -6.89 18.57 -14.69
CA GLY A 34 -7.53 18.58 -16.00
C GLY A 34 -7.56 17.21 -16.71
N ARG A 35 -6.62 16.30 -16.39
CA ARG A 35 -6.56 14.92 -16.90
C ARG A 35 -7.17 13.90 -15.93
N TYR A 36 -7.54 14.31 -14.72
CA TYR A 36 -8.18 13.46 -13.72
C TYR A 36 -9.69 13.35 -14.00
N ARG A 37 -10.05 12.55 -15.01
CA ARG A 37 -11.43 12.34 -15.48
C ARG A 37 -11.65 10.89 -15.90
N GLY A 38 -12.91 10.49 -16.05
CA GLY A 38 -13.30 9.15 -16.51
C GLY A 38 -12.75 8.04 -15.60
N ILE A 39 -12.08 7.06 -16.20
CA ILE A 39 -11.50 5.90 -15.50
C ILE A 39 -10.56 6.32 -14.37
N TRP A 40 -9.73 7.36 -14.57
CA TRP A 40 -8.80 7.82 -13.53
C TRP A 40 -9.52 8.42 -12.32
N ALA A 41 -10.61 9.14 -12.56
CA ALA A 41 -11.43 9.70 -11.49
C ALA A 41 -12.20 8.62 -10.73
N ALA A 42 -12.67 7.58 -11.41
CA ALA A 42 -13.29 6.42 -10.78
C ALA A 42 -12.29 5.65 -9.91
N ILE A 43 -11.09 5.36 -10.44
CA ILE A 43 -10.02 4.67 -9.70
C ILE A 43 -9.59 5.51 -8.48
N GLY A 44 -9.23 6.78 -8.68
CA GLY A 44 -8.81 7.65 -7.56
C GLY A 44 -9.93 7.92 -6.55
N GLY A 45 -11.18 7.96 -7.02
CA GLY A 45 -12.37 8.13 -6.19
C GLY A 45 -12.65 6.93 -5.28
N PHE A 46 -12.40 5.70 -5.76
CA PHE A 46 -12.54 4.47 -4.97
C PHE A 46 -11.69 4.49 -3.70
N PHE A 47 -10.47 5.04 -3.78
CA PHE A 47 -9.56 5.10 -2.63
C PHE A 47 -9.86 6.27 -1.69
N GLY A 48 -10.41 7.37 -2.20
CA GLY A 48 -10.59 8.63 -1.48
C GLY A 48 -9.27 9.35 -1.16
N ASN A 49 -8.31 8.67 -0.52
CA ASN A 49 -7.02 9.22 -0.14
C ASN A 49 -5.84 8.25 -0.43
N ARG A 50 -4.61 8.75 -0.29
CA ARG A 50 -3.38 8.00 -0.56
C ARG A 50 -3.17 6.86 0.45
N TYR A 51 -3.58 7.06 1.69
CA TYR A 51 -3.47 6.08 2.77
C TYR A 51 -4.29 4.81 2.46
N SER A 52 -5.56 4.96 2.05
CA SER A 52 -6.43 3.86 1.65
C SER A 52 -5.88 3.08 0.44
N ALA A 53 -5.28 3.77 -0.53
CA ALA A 53 -4.63 3.13 -1.67
C ALA A 53 -3.44 2.27 -1.23
N VAL A 54 -2.59 2.79 -0.34
CA VAL A 54 -1.48 2.02 0.23
C VAL A 54 -1.97 0.87 1.10
N TRP A 55 -3.08 1.03 1.81
CA TRP A 55 -3.68 -0.04 2.59
C TRP A 55 -4.19 -1.19 1.71
N LEU A 56 -4.83 -0.90 0.58
CA LEU A 56 -5.24 -1.93 -0.36
C LEU A 56 -4.03 -2.64 -0.99
N LEU A 57 -3.00 -1.90 -1.39
CA LEU A 57 -1.75 -2.49 -1.90
C LEU A 57 -1.10 -3.42 -0.86
N ASN A 58 -1.15 -3.03 0.41
CA ASN A 58 -0.67 -3.83 1.52
C ASN A 58 -1.47 -5.15 1.66
N MET A 59 -2.81 -5.09 1.56
CA MET A 59 -3.66 -6.29 1.56
C MET A 59 -3.29 -7.25 0.42
N PHE A 60 -3.15 -6.74 -0.81
CA PHE A 60 -2.72 -7.57 -1.94
C PHE A 60 -1.31 -8.12 -1.76
N THR A 61 -0.40 -7.36 -1.16
CA THR A 61 0.97 -7.84 -0.87
C THR A 61 0.94 -9.00 0.11
N GLY A 62 0.11 -8.94 1.16
CA GLY A 62 -0.10 -10.05 2.08
C GLY A 62 -0.60 -11.32 1.37
N LEU A 63 -1.56 -11.17 0.45
CA LEU A 63 -2.05 -12.29 -0.37
C LEU A 63 -0.96 -12.84 -1.30
N ALA A 64 -0.10 -12.01 -1.87
CA ALA A 64 1.05 -12.48 -2.65
C ALA A 64 2.04 -13.25 -1.79
N ILE A 65 2.33 -12.81 -0.56
CA ILE A 65 3.20 -13.53 0.37
C ILE A 65 2.59 -14.90 0.72
N PHE A 66 1.29 -14.96 0.98
CA PHE A 66 0.58 -16.22 1.21
C PHE A 66 0.78 -17.20 0.03
N ASN A 67 0.59 -16.72 -1.20
CA ASN A 67 0.77 -17.53 -2.41
C ASN A 67 2.25 -17.87 -2.70
N PHE A 68 3.17 -16.98 -2.35
CA PHE A 68 4.60 -17.21 -2.50
C PHE A 68 5.09 -18.34 -1.59
N VAL A 69 4.66 -18.33 -0.32
CA VAL A 69 5.01 -19.36 0.65
C VAL A 69 4.46 -20.73 0.24
N ALA A 70 3.34 -20.76 -0.48
CA ALA A 70 2.80 -21.99 -1.07
C ALA A 70 3.78 -22.71 -2.03
N ALA A 71 4.77 -22.01 -2.58
CA ALA A 71 5.80 -22.61 -3.42
C ALA A 71 6.85 -23.42 -2.63
N PHE A 72 6.96 -23.19 -1.32
CA PHE A 72 8.03 -23.74 -0.45
C PHE A 72 7.50 -24.54 0.73
N ALA A 73 6.28 -24.26 1.20
CA ALA A 73 5.67 -24.92 2.34
C ALA A 73 4.30 -25.51 1.99
N GLU A 74 4.13 -26.78 2.32
CA GLU A 74 2.84 -27.46 2.28
C GLU A 74 2.03 -27.12 3.53
N GLY A 75 0.70 -27.07 3.38
CA GLY A 75 -0.21 -26.72 4.46
C GLY A 75 -0.55 -25.23 4.55
N PHE A 76 -1.70 -24.96 5.16
CA PHE A 76 -2.29 -23.62 5.27
C PHE A 76 -1.60 -22.77 6.35
N LEU A 77 -1.19 -23.38 7.46
CA LEU A 77 -0.63 -22.70 8.63
C LEU A 77 0.65 -21.90 8.31
N PRO A 78 1.68 -22.44 7.62
CA PRO A 78 2.88 -21.67 7.29
C PRO A 78 2.58 -20.44 6.42
N ARG A 79 1.61 -20.55 5.52
CA ARG A 79 1.21 -19.49 4.59
C ARG A 79 0.51 -18.33 5.32
N ILE A 80 -0.42 -18.66 6.21
CA ILE A 80 -1.08 -17.66 7.06
C ILE A 80 -0.07 -17.03 8.03
N ALA A 81 0.80 -17.82 8.66
CA ALA A 81 1.81 -17.29 9.57
C ALA A 81 2.71 -16.26 8.88
N ALA A 82 3.17 -16.53 7.65
CA ALA A 82 3.97 -15.59 6.87
C ALA A 82 3.19 -14.31 6.50
N MET A 83 1.92 -14.45 6.08
CA MET A 83 1.05 -13.30 5.80
C MET A 83 0.80 -12.44 7.04
N LEU A 84 0.52 -13.06 8.20
CA LEU A 84 0.33 -12.35 9.46
C LEU A 84 1.61 -11.69 9.96
N ALA A 85 2.76 -12.36 9.84
CA ALA A 85 4.05 -11.78 10.17
C ALA A 85 4.31 -10.51 9.33
N PHE A 86 3.97 -10.54 8.04
CA PHE A 86 4.03 -9.35 7.20
C PHE A 86 3.12 -8.22 7.70
N PHE A 87 1.87 -8.51 8.06
CA PHE A 87 0.94 -7.49 8.55
C PHE A 87 1.30 -6.91 9.91
N VAL A 88 1.91 -7.70 10.80
CA VAL A 88 2.26 -7.29 12.16
C VAL A 88 3.63 -6.62 12.23
N ILE A 89 4.59 -7.06 11.41
CA ILE A 89 5.98 -6.61 11.51
C ILE A 89 6.30 -5.60 10.41
N ILE A 90 6.04 -5.95 9.15
CA ILE A 90 6.52 -5.17 8.00
C ILE A 90 5.57 -4.02 7.67
N SER A 91 4.27 -4.30 7.60
CA SER A 91 3.21 -3.33 7.32
C SER A 91 3.26 -2.07 8.19
N PRO A 92 3.42 -2.18 9.53
CA PRO A 92 3.43 -1.00 10.40
C PRO A 92 4.66 -0.11 10.19
N ILE A 93 5.78 -0.68 9.74
CA ILE A 93 7.03 0.06 9.52
C ILE A 93 6.87 1.13 8.43
N TYR A 94 6.15 0.87 7.36
CA TYR A 94 6.00 1.89 6.30
C TYR A 94 4.69 2.67 6.41
N GLN A 95 3.65 2.13 7.07
CA GLN A 95 2.37 2.83 7.24
C GLN A 95 2.31 3.71 8.49
N TRP A 96 2.94 3.31 9.59
CA TRP A 96 2.76 3.99 10.90
C TRP A 96 4.04 4.65 11.41
N TYR A 97 5.20 4.07 11.11
CA TYR A 97 6.48 4.62 11.56
C TYR A 97 6.75 6.06 11.10
N PRO A 98 6.43 6.49 9.86
CA PRO A 98 6.58 7.90 9.48
C PRO A 98 5.82 8.84 10.42
N PHE A 99 4.60 8.48 10.81
CA PHE A 99 3.77 9.25 11.73
C PHE A 99 4.29 9.20 13.17
N TYR A 100 4.72 8.02 13.63
CA TYR A 100 5.40 7.91 14.92
C TYR A 100 6.64 8.81 14.99
N LEU A 101 7.46 8.85 13.94
CA LEU A 101 8.61 9.75 13.89
C LEU A 101 8.19 11.22 13.88
N LYS A 102 7.16 11.58 13.11
CA LYS A 102 6.62 12.94 13.06
C LYS A 102 6.14 13.41 14.45
N GLU A 103 5.42 12.56 15.18
CA GLU A 103 4.81 12.92 16.48
C GLU A 103 5.74 12.77 17.67
N LYS A 104 6.55 11.71 17.74
CA LYS A 104 7.31 11.34 18.95
C LYS A 104 8.80 11.62 18.84
N LYS A 105 9.37 11.67 17.64
CA LYS A 105 10.82 11.86 17.41
C LYS A 105 11.06 12.78 16.21
N PRO A 106 10.62 14.06 16.24
CA PRO A 106 10.68 14.95 15.08
C PRO A 106 12.10 15.17 14.55
N ALA A 107 13.12 15.13 15.41
CA ALA A 107 14.52 15.17 15.00
C ALA A 107 14.94 14.01 14.06
N LYS A 108 14.24 12.88 14.11
CA LYS A 108 14.43 11.71 13.25
C LYS A 108 13.47 11.69 12.04
N TYR A 109 12.48 12.58 11.98
CA TYR A 109 11.56 12.74 10.85
C TYR A 109 12.24 13.51 9.69
N ARG A 110 13.15 12.83 8.99
CA ARG A 110 13.97 13.39 7.91
C ARG A 110 14.21 12.36 6.79
N GLY A 111 14.68 12.82 5.64
CA GLY A 111 15.01 11.96 4.50
C GLY A 111 13.81 11.17 3.97
N ILE A 112 13.98 9.85 3.84
CA ILE A 112 12.96 8.94 3.29
C ILE A 112 11.68 8.97 4.13
N TRP A 113 11.79 8.93 5.45
CA TRP A 113 10.63 8.93 6.34
C TRP A 113 9.77 10.18 6.21
N LYS A 114 10.41 11.34 6.05
CA LYS A 114 9.71 12.59 5.78
C LYS A 114 8.99 12.55 4.43
N ARG A 115 9.66 12.10 3.37
CA ARG A 115 9.04 11.96 2.04
C ARG A 115 7.82 11.05 2.05
N ILE A 116 7.93 9.89 2.73
CA ILE A 116 6.82 8.93 2.84
C ILE A 116 5.68 9.52 3.66
N GLY A 117 5.96 10.09 4.85
CA GLY A 117 4.93 10.65 5.73
C GLY A 117 4.20 11.84 5.12
N ASP A 118 4.93 12.79 4.54
CA ASP A 118 4.36 13.95 3.86
C ASP A 118 3.55 13.54 2.62
N TRP A 119 3.98 12.49 1.93
CA TRP A 119 3.24 11.94 0.79
C TRP A 119 1.99 11.17 1.24
N LEU A 120 2.03 10.35 2.28
CA LEU A 120 0.85 9.64 2.78
C LEU A 120 -0.25 10.61 3.25
N GLY A 121 0.14 11.77 3.75
CA GLY A 121 -0.78 12.74 4.36
C GLY A 121 -1.24 12.29 5.76
N GLU A 122 -2.06 13.08 6.43
CA GLU A 122 -2.46 12.74 7.81
C GLU A 122 -3.55 11.65 7.83
N PRO A 123 -3.36 10.54 8.56
CA PRO A 123 -4.36 9.47 8.64
C PRO A 123 -5.68 9.97 9.23
N ARG A 124 -5.59 10.92 10.18
CA ARG A 124 -6.72 11.38 11.00
C ARG A 124 -7.64 12.41 10.33
N LEU A 125 -7.15 13.16 9.32
CA LEU A 125 -8.00 14.11 8.57
C LEU A 125 -8.94 13.42 7.58
N SER A 126 -8.81 12.11 7.37
CA SER A 126 -9.70 11.35 6.49
C SER A 126 -11.07 11.01 7.11
N MET A 127 -11.26 11.22 8.41
CA MET A 127 -12.52 10.90 9.11
C MET A 127 -13.33 12.12 9.61
N THR A 128 -12.79 13.35 9.52
CA THR A 128 -13.40 14.52 10.21
C THR A 128 -13.43 15.83 9.44
N ALA A 129 -13.29 15.84 8.10
CA ALA A 129 -13.55 17.05 7.33
C ALA A 129 -14.87 16.91 6.53
N PRO A 130 -15.94 17.64 6.89
CA PRO A 130 -17.02 17.89 5.95
C PRO A 130 -16.41 18.62 4.75
N ARG A 131 -16.78 18.19 3.54
CA ARG A 131 -16.50 18.97 2.33
C ARG A 131 -17.32 20.26 2.42
N SER A 132 -16.68 21.37 2.72
CA SER A 132 -17.16 22.73 2.41
C SER A 132 -16.44 23.23 1.18
#